data_AF-A0A968XNM1-F1
#
_entry.id   AF-A0A968XNM1-F1
#
_cell.length_a   1.000
_cell.length_b   1.000
_cell.length_c   1.000
_cell.angle_alpha   90.00
_cell.angle_beta   90.00
_cell.angle_gamma   90.00
#
_symmetry.space_group_name_H-M   'P 1'
#
loop_
_entity.id
_entity.type
_entity.pdbx_description
1 polymer ?
#
loop_
_entity_poly.entity_id
_entity_poly.type
_entity_poly.pdbx_seq_one_letter_code
_entity_poly.pdbx_strand_id
1 'polypeptide(L)'
;ALKSIGCEVISLPELPDLPDSVFVEDTAVILDEAAVITNPGAVSRKPEIDSIAEVLKDYRKLIRIQSPATVDGGDVLVVGKKFMSG
;
A
#
# COMPACT_ATOMS: atom_id res chain seq x y z
N ALA A 1 7.60 18.98 -3.18
CA ALA A 1 7.05 18.50 -4.46
C ALA A 1 5.55 18.19 -4.35
N LEU A 2 5.12 17.25 -3.49
CA LEU A 2 3.69 16.87 -3.37
C LEU A 2 2.82 17.96 -2.72
N LYS A 3 3.28 18.58 -1.62
CA LYS A 3 2.55 19.71 -1.01
C LYS A 3 2.43 20.93 -1.94
N SER A 4 3.40 21.13 -2.83
CA SER A 4 3.42 22.29 -3.74
C SER A 4 2.47 22.17 -4.93
N ILE A 5 1.89 20.99 -5.17
CA ILE A 5 0.84 20.78 -6.19
C ILE A 5 -0.57 20.68 -5.58
N GLY A 6 -0.72 21.00 -4.28
CA GLY A 6 -2.01 21.02 -3.60
C GLY A 6 -2.45 19.68 -2.99
N CYS A 7 -1.61 18.65 -3.00
CA CYS A 7 -1.90 17.39 -2.34
C CYS A 7 -1.73 17.52 -0.81
N GLU A 8 -2.70 17.00 -0.06
CA GLU A 8 -2.54 16.75 1.37
C GLU A 8 -1.54 15.59 1.55
N VAL A 9 -0.51 15.82 2.38
CA VAL A 9 0.54 14.83 2.63
C VAL A 9 0.50 14.44 4.10
N ILE A 10 0.13 13.19 4.36
CA ILE A 10 0.17 12.56 5.68
C ILE A 10 1.49 11.81 5.78
N SER A 11 2.34 12.22 6.72
CA SER A 11 3.61 11.56 7.01
C SER A 11 3.42 10.63 8.19
N LEU A 12 3.71 9.34 7.99
CA LEU A 12 3.72 8.36 9.07
C LEU A 12 5.07 8.41 9.82
N PRO A 13 5.09 8.01 11.11
CA PRO A 13 6.32 7.94 11.87
C PRO A 13 7.30 6.93 11.27
N GLU A 14 8.60 7.23 11.37
CA GLU A 14 9.65 6.33 10.90
C GLU A 14 9.63 5.01 11.69
N LEU A 15 9.83 3.89 10.98
CA LEU A 15 10.01 2.56 11.56
C LEU A 15 11.49 2.16 11.39
N PRO A 16 12.39 2.56 12.32
CA PRO A 16 13.84 2.45 12.15
C PRO A 16 14.37 1.01 12.05
N ASP A 17 13.57 0.01 12.43
CA ASP A 17 13.92 -1.41 12.35
C ASP A 17 13.54 -2.06 11.00
N LEU A 18 12.94 -1.30 10.07
CA LEU A 18 12.40 -1.80 8.80
C LEU A 18 12.99 -0.99 7.63
N PRO A 19 14.15 -1.40 7.08
CA PRO A 19 14.86 -0.64 6.04
C PRO A 19 14.07 -0.46 4.73
N ASP A 20 13.02 -1.26 4.52
CA ASP A 20 12.13 -1.18 3.35
C ASP A 20 10.87 -0.31 3.58
N SER A 21 10.64 0.22 4.79
CA SER A 21 9.41 0.94 5.15
C SER A 21 9.20 2.26 4.40
N VAL A 22 10.20 2.69 3.60
CA VAL A 22 10.12 3.83 2.69
C VAL A 22 9.31 3.51 1.43
N PHE A 23 9.17 2.24 1.06
CA PHE A 23 8.40 1.79 -0.10
C PHE A 23 6.94 1.51 0.25
N VAL A 24 6.24 2.53 0.75
CA VAL A 24 4.80 2.45 1.11
C VAL A 24 3.91 1.97 -0.06
N GLU A 25 4.33 2.21 -1.31
CA GLU A 25 3.62 1.77 -2.52
C GLU A 25 3.51 0.24 -2.62
N ASP A 26 4.49 -0.51 -2.09
CA ASP A 26 4.49 -1.98 -2.15
C ASP A 26 3.41 -2.61 -1.26
N THR A 27 2.90 -1.85 -0.28
CA THR A 27 2.02 -2.36 0.77
C THR A 27 0.52 -2.20 0.46
N ALA A 28 0.16 -1.22 -0.37
CA ALA A 28 -1.23 -0.94 -0.69
C ALA A 28 -1.40 -0.17 -2.01
N VAL A 29 -2.40 -0.57 -2.79
CA VAL A 29 -2.84 0.13 -3.99
C VAL A 29 -4.11 0.90 -3.67
N ILE A 30 -4.07 2.24 -3.81
CA ILE A 30 -5.18 3.12 -3.45
C ILE A 30 -6.01 3.46 -4.68
N LEU A 31 -7.32 3.27 -4.56
CA LEU A 31 -8.30 3.57 -5.59
C LEU A 31 -9.32 4.58 -5.08
N ASP A 32 -10.12 5.09 -6.00
CA ASP A 32 -11.23 5.99 -5.68
C ASP A 32 -12.28 5.31 -4.79
N GLU A 33 -12.46 3.99 -4.89
CA GLU A 33 -13.48 3.27 -4.14
C GLU A 33 -12.94 2.50 -2.91
N ALA A 34 -11.67 2.09 -2.93
CA ALA A 34 -11.09 1.22 -1.89
C ALA A 34 -9.56 1.31 -1.83
N ALA A 35 -8.98 0.84 -0.72
CA ALA A 35 -7.56 0.55 -0.60
C ALA A 35 -7.34 -0.96 -0.63
N VAL A 36 -6.60 -1.44 -1.62
CA VAL A 36 -6.25 -2.86 -1.76
C VAL A 36 -4.91 -3.09 -1.08
N ILE A 37 -4.94 -3.81 0.03
CA ILE A 37 -3.77 -4.22 0.81
C ILE A 37 -3.15 -5.44 0.12
N THR A 38 -1.87 -5.33 -0.23
CA THR A 38 -1.14 -6.34 -0.98
C THR A 38 -0.77 -7.54 -0.09
N ASN A 39 -0.37 -8.65 -0.71
CA ASN A 39 0.12 -9.85 -0.01
C ASN A 39 1.47 -10.24 -0.60
N PRO A 40 2.56 -9.53 -0.22
CA PRO A 40 3.88 -9.77 -0.74
C PRO A 40 4.36 -11.16 -0.33
N GLY A 41 5.12 -11.82 -1.20
CA GLY A 41 5.67 -13.15 -0.94
C GLY A 41 6.69 -13.18 0.21
N ALA A 42 7.32 -12.04 0.50
CA ALA A 42 8.30 -11.89 1.57
C ALA A 42 7.63 -11.67 2.94
N VAL A 43 7.79 -12.65 3.85
CA VAL A 43 7.21 -12.61 5.21
C VAL A 43 7.74 -11.44 6.04
N SER A 44 8.96 -10.97 5.76
CA SER A 44 9.58 -9.83 6.46
C SER A 44 8.82 -8.51 6.29
N ARG A 45 8.00 -8.36 5.25
CA ARG A 45 7.24 -7.12 4.97
C ARG A 45 5.85 -7.08 5.61
N LYS A 46 5.38 -8.18 6.22
CA LYS A 46 4.05 -8.24 6.84
C LYS A 46 3.77 -7.19 7.93
N PRO A 47 4.71 -6.87 8.83
CA PRO A 47 4.47 -5.84 9.86
C PRO A 47 4.22 -4.44 9.28
N GLU A 48 4.83 -4.10 8.14
CA GLU A 48 4.64 -2.81 7.46
C GLU A 48 3.22 -2.68 6.90
N ILE A 49 2.70 -3.77 6.33
CA ILE A 49 1.36 -3.84 5.75
C ILE A 49 0.28 -3.55 6.80
N ASP A 50 0.41 -4.14 7.98
CA ASP A 50 -0.58 -3.93 9.05
C ASP A 50 -0.56 -2.49 9.57
N SER A 51 0.61 -1.86 9.66
CA SER A 51 0.73 -0.45 10.02
C SER A 51 0.05 0.48 8.98
N ILE A 52 0.25 0.21 7.69
CA ILE A 52 -0.37 0.98 6.61
C ILE A 52 -1.88 0.73 6.54
N ALA A 53 -2.33 -0.51 6.69
CA ALA A 53 -3.75 -0.85 6.73
C ALA A 53 -4.47 -0.12 7.89
N GLU A 54 -3.84 -0.03 9.06
CA GLU A 54 -4.40 0.68 10.21
C GLU A 54 -4.60 2.17 9.97
N VAL A 55 -3.76 2.80 9.14
CA VAL A 55 -3.94 4.20 8.74
C VAL A 55 -5.02 4.31 7.67
N LEU A 56 -4.96 3.45 6.65
CA LEU A 56 -5.84 3.52 5.48
C LEU A 56 -7.31 3.24 5.81
N LYS A 57 -7.60 2.51 6.90
CA LYS A 57 -8.98 2.23 7.33
C LYS A 57 -9.81 3.50 7.57
N ASP A 58 -9.16 4.59 7.97
CA ASP A 58 -9.82 5.87 8.26
C ASP A 58 -10.10 6.67 6.99
N TYR A 59 -9.47 6.32 5.87
CA TYR A 59 -9.61 7.03 4.59
C TYR A 59 -10.44 6.26 3.56
N ARG A 60 -10.31 4.93 3.50
CA ARG A 60 -10.91 4.08 2.47
C ARG A 60 -11.32 2.73 3.02
N LYS A 61 -12.27 2.08 2.32
CA LYS A 61 -12.60 0.67 2.60
C LYS A 61 -11.39 -0.21 2.27
N LEU A 62 -10.99 -1.04 3.22
CA LEU A 62 -9.88 -1.97 3.03
C LEU A 62 -10.33 -3.27 2.34
N ILE A 63 -9.54 -3.74 1.39
CA ILE A 63 -9.66 -5.05 0.75
C ILE A 63 -8.29 -5.72 0.86
N ARG A 64 -8.19 -6.91 1.45
CA ARG A 64 -6.92 -7.63 1.60
C ARG A 64 -6.84 -8.77 0.57
N ILE A 65 -5.70 -8.86 -0.12
CA ILE A 65 -5.38 -10.06 -0.92
C ILE A 65 -5.10 -11.21 0.05
N GLN A 66 -5.73 -12.35 -0.16
CA GLN A 66 -5.60 -13.53 0.69
C GLN A 66 -4.77 -14.61 0.00
N SER A 67 -4.07 -15.41 0.81
CA SER A 67 -3.41 -16.63 0.35
C SER A 67 -4.41 -17.55 -0.39
N PRO A 68 -3.97 -18.27 -1.44
CA PRO A 68 -2.57 -18.46 -1.88
C PRO A 68 -2.06 -17.38 -2.84
N ALA A 69 -2.87 -16.37 -3.19
CA ALA A 69 -2.44 -15.32 -4.10
C ALA A 69 -1.43 -14.38 -3.44
N THR A 70 -0.35 -14.09 -4.16
CA THR A 70 0.67 -13.11 -3.77
C THR A 70 0.71 -11.99 -4.79
N VAL A 71 0.82 -10.75 -4.32
CA VAL A 71 0.96 -9.56 -5.17
C VAL A 71 1.86 -8.58 -4.43
N ASP A 72 2.84 -8.03 -5.14
CA ASP A 72 3.68 -6.93 -4.70
C ASP A 72 3.16 -5.63 -5.33
N GLY A 73 3.06 -4.55 -4.53
CA GLY A 73 2.45 -3.29 -4.99
C GLY A 73 3.20 -2.63 -6.16
N GLY A 74 4.53 -2.74 -6.18
CA GLY A 74 5.35 -2.25 -7.30
C GLY A 74 5.07 -2.92 -8.65
N ASP A 75 4.46 -4.10 -8.68
CA ASP A 75 4.08 -4.78 -9.92
C ASP A 75 2.64 -4.45 -10.36
N VAL A 76 1.90 -3.64 -9.59
CA VAL A 76 0.51 -3.30 -9.89
C VAL A 76 0.42 -2.02 -10.70
N LEU A 77 0.01 -2.14 -11.96
CA LEU A 77 -0.38 -1.01 -12.79
C LEU A 77 -1.90 -0.84 -12.77
N VAL A 78 -2.36 0.37 -12.40
CA VAL A 78 -3.77 0.76 -12.46
C VAL A 78 -4.01 1.64 -13.70
N VAL A 79 -4.83 1.16 -14.64
CA VAL A 79 -5.24 1.93 -15.83
C VAL A 79 -6.75 2.09 -15.83
N GLY A 80 -7.22 3.26 -15.39
CA GLY A 80 -8.64 3.53 -15.18
C GLY A 80 -9.21 2.61 -14.10
N LYS A 81 -10.02 1.62 -14.50
CA LYS A 81 -10.61 0.61 -13.59
C LYS A 81 -9.99 -0.78 -13.72
N LYS A 82 -8.86 -0.91 -14.43
CA LYS A 82 -8.20 -2.20 -14.67
C LYS A 82 -6.94 -2.32 -13.81
N PHE A 83 -6.76 -3.52 -13.24
CA PHE A 83 -5.55 -3.95 -12.55
C PHE A 83 -4.76 -4.87 -13.47
N MET A 84 -3.45 -4.62 -13.56
CA MET A 84 -2.51 -5.50 -14.23
C MET A 84 -1.38 -5.78 -13.25
N SER A 85 -1.06 -7.05 -13.02
CA SER A 85 0.13 -7.48 -12.28
C SER A 85 1.06 -8.23 -13.22
N GLY A 86 2.36 -8.00 -13.07
CA GLY A 86 3.43 -8.70 -13.80
C GLY A 86 3.60 -10.16 -13.40
#